data_AF-A0A2G6G3T7-F1
#
_entry.id   AF-A0A2G6G3T7-F1
#
_cell.length_a   1.000
_cell.length_b   1.000
_cell.length_c   1.000
_cell.angle_alpha   90.00
_cell.angle_beta   90.00
_cell.angle_gamma   90.00
#
_symmetry.space_group_name_H-M   'P 1'
#
loop_
_entity.id
_entity.type
_entity.pdbx_description
1 polymer ?
#
loop_
_entity_poly.entity_id
_entity_poly.type
_entity_poly.pdbx_seq_one_letter_code
_entity_poly.pdbx_strand_id
1 'polypeptide(L)'
;MVMERQHHLRQRIYLAALVVLFLILVGNLFYMMVPRHGFYEEQALENRQVRFRVTAPRGRITDRNGNIVADNLYIADITLPR
;
A
#
# COMPACT_ATOMS: atom_id res chain seq x y z
N MET A 1 -21.21 -8.69 54.42
CA MET A 1 -20.06 -9.52 53.96
C MET A 1 -20.35 -10.34 52.69
N VAL A 2 -21.56 -10.83 52.44
CA VAL A 2 -21.86 -11.65 51.23
C VAL A 2 -21.92 -10.82 49.94
N MET A 3 -22.45 -9.59 49.98
CA MET A 3 -22.55 -8.70 48.81
C MET A 3 -21.18 -8.27 48.24
N GLU A 4 -20.21 -7.89 49.09
CA GLU A 4 -18.87 -7.49 48.66
C GLU A 4 -18.12 -8.58 47.88
N ARG A 5 -18.20 -9.85 48.33
CA ARG A 5 -17.58 -10.97 47.61
C ARG A 5 -18.15 -11.20 46.21
N GLN A 6 -19.45 -10.94 46.03
CA GLN A 6 -20.14 -11.10 44.74
C GLN A 6 -19.64 -10.07 43.71
N HIS A 7 -19.39 -8.83 44.13
CA HIS A 7 -18.89 -7.77 43.26
C HIS A 7 -17.47 -8.07 42.75
N HIS A 8 -16.56 -8.48 43.64
CA HIS A 8 -15.18 -8.81 43.24
C HIS A 8 -15.11 -10.03 42.30
N LEU A 9 -15.98 -11.02 42.47
CA LEU A 9 -16.04 -12.18 41.59
C LEU A 9 -16.54 -11.80 40.18
N ARG A 10 -17.62 -11.00 40.11
CA ARG A 10 -18.14 -10.48 38.83
C ARG A 10 -17.10 -9.62 38.12
N GLN A 11 -16.45 -8.72 38.85
CA GLN A 11 -15.40 -7.85 38.30
C GLN A 11 -14.22 -8.67 37.74
N ARG A 12 -13.80 -9.74 38.45
CA ARG A 12 -12.75 -10.65 37.96
C ARG A 12 -13.17 -11.40 36.70
N ILE A 13 -14.43 -11.83 36.60
CA ILE A 13 -14.95 -12.49 35.40
C ILE A 13 -14.94 -11.53 34.20
N TYR A 14 -15.39 -10.28 34.38
CA TYR A 14 -15.35 -9.27 33.31
C TYR A 14 -13.92 -8.95 32.88
N LEU A 15 -12.99 -8.81 33.84
CA LEU A 15 -11.56 -8.62 33.53
C LEU A 15 -10.98 -9.80 32.76
N ALA A 16 -11.29 -11.04 33.18
CA ALA A 16 -10.83 -12.24 32.47
C ALA A 16 -11.38 -12.30 31.04
N ALA A 17 -12.67 -11.99 30.85
CA ALA A 17 -13.29 -11.91 29.53
C ALA A 17 -12.62 -10.85 28.65
N LEU A 18 -12.33 -9.67 29.20
CA LEU A 18 -11.63 -8.59 28.50
C LEU A 18 -10.21 -9.02 28.08
N VAL A 19 -9.48 -9.68 28.98
CA VAL A 19 -8.12 -10.18 28.68
C VAL A 19 -8.16 -11.22 27.57
N VAL A 20 -9.11 -12.17 27.61
CA VAL A 20 -9.29 -13.17 26.56
C VAL A 20 -9.61 -12.51 25.21
N LEU A 21 -10.47 -11.49 25.21
CA LEU A 21 -10.78 -10.72 24.00
C LEU A 21 -9.53 -10.06 23.41
N PHE A 22 -8.70 -9.41 24.24
CA PHE A 22 -7.45 -8.80 23.79
C PHE A 22 -6.44 -9.85 23.30
N LEU A 23 -6.36 -11.02 23.93
CA LEU A 23 -5.50 -12.11 23.45
C LEU A 23 -5.91 -12.59 22.06
N ILE A 24 -7.21 -12.67 21.78
CA ILE A 24 -7.72 -13.02 20.44
C ILE A 24 -7.33 -11.95 19.42
N LEU A 25 -7.50 -10.66 19.76
CA LEU A 25 -7.11 -9.54 18.91
C LEU A 25 -5.60 -9.55 18.58
N VAL A 26 -4.75 -9.73 19.60
CA VAL A 26 -3.29 -9.80 19.43
C VAL A 26 -2.90 -11.03 18.61
N GLY A 27 -3.53 -12.18 18.86
CA GLY A 27 -3.30 -13.39 18.06
C GLY A 27 -3.66 -13.20 16.59
N ASN A 28 -4.79 -12.53 16.30
CA ASN A 28 -5.18 -12.20 14.94
C ASN A 28 -4.21 -11.20 14.29
N LEU A 29 -3.78 -10.17 15.01
CA LEU A 29 -2.77 -9.22 14.54
C LEU A 29 -1.46 -9.93 14.21
N PHE A 30 -1.00 -10.84 15.06
CA PHE A 30 0.19 -11.65 14.82
C PHE A 30 0.03 -12.55 13.59
N TYR A 31 -1.13 -13.18 13.42
CA TYR A 31 -1.44 -13.96 12.21
C TYR A 31 -1.44 -13.10 10.95
N MET A 32 -1.92 -11.86 11.00
CA MET A 32 -1.84 -10.96 9.86
C MET A 32 -0.40 -10.50 9.57
N MET A 33 0.38 -10.23 10.61
CA MET A 33 1.73 -9.67 10.48
C MET A 33 2.80 -10.69 10.14
N VAL A 34 2.74 -11.93 10.63
CA VAL A 34 3.83 -12.90 10.45
C VAL A 34 3.61 -13.75 9.19
N PRO A 35 2.64 -14.67 9.11
CA PRO A 35 2.52 -15.51 7.91
C PRO A 35 2.05 -14.75 6.67
N ARG A 36 1.41 -13.59 6.82
CA ARG A 36 0.88 -12.78 5.70
C ARG A 36 1.74 -11.57 5.33
N HIS A 37 2.93 -11.41 5.92
CA HIS A 37 3.79 -10.25 5.65
C HIS A 37 4.08 -10.07 4.16
N GLY A 38 4.49 -11.15 3.48
CA GLY A 38 4.95 -11.09 2.09
C GLY A 38 3.84 -10.73 1.12
N PHE A 39 2.62 -11.22 1.39
CA PHE A 39 1.45 -10.89 0.59
C PHE A 39 1.13 -9.39 0.62
N TYR A 40 1.19 -8.76 1.79
CA TYR A 40 0.92 -7.33 1.92
C TYR A 40 2.09 -6.45 1.46
N GLU A 41 3.32 -6.95 1.58
CA GLU A 41 4.51 -6.29 1.05
C GLU A 41 4.46 -6.21 -0.49
N GLU A 42 4.13 -7.31 -1.15
CA GLU A 42 3.99 -7.37 -2.60
C GLU A 42 2.87 -6.45 -3.09
N GLN A 43 1.72 -6.44 -2.39
CA GLN A 43 0.60 -5.55 -2.71
C GLN A 43 0.96 -4.07 -2.51
N ALA A 44 1.76 -3.74 -1.50
CA ALA A 44 2.25 -2.38 -1.28
C ALA A 44 3.24 -1.95 -2.37
N LEU A 45 4.11 -2.86 -2.82
CA LEU A 45 5.05 -2.62 -3.91
C LEU A 45 4.33 -2.40 -5.25
N GLU A 46 3.29 -3.19 -5.55
CA GLU A 46 2.50 -3.03 -6.77
C GLU A 46 1.77 -1.67 -6.79
N ASN A 47 1.21 -1.24 -5.66
CA ASN A 47 0.61 0.10 -5.53
C ASN A 47 1.60 1.24 -5.78
N ARG A 48 2.91 1.01 -5.59
CA ARG A 48 3.95 2.01 -5.85
C ARG A 48 4.40 2.02 -7.32
N GLN A 49 4.08 0.99 -8.11
CA GLN A 49 4.46 0.93 -9.52
C GLN A 49 3.49 1.75 -10.37
N VAL A 50 3.88 2.98 -10.69
CA VAL A 50 3.16 3.77 -11.69
C VAL A 50 3.61 3.33 -13.09
N ARG A 51 2.70 2.71 -13.84
CA ARG A 51 2.93 2.37 -15.24
C ARG A 51 2.68 3.61 -16.11
N PHE A 52 3.74 4.19 -16.63
CA PHE A 52 3.63 5.26 -17.62
C PHE A 52 3.66 4.66 -19.03
N ARG A 53 2.67 5.00 -19.85
CA ARG A 53 2.70 4.65 -21.26
C ARG A 53 3.73 5.54 -21.96
N VAL A 54 4.82 4.94 -22.43
CA VAL A 54 5.77 5.64 -23.30
C VAL A 54 5.18 5.63 -24.71
N THR A 55 4.79 6.80 -25.21
CA THR A 55 4.34 6.95 -26.59
C THR A 55 5.51 6.71 -27.53
N ALA A 56 5.32 5.87 -28.55
CA ALA A 56 6.34 5.62 -29.54
C ALA A 56 6.63 6.91 -30.35
N PRO A 57 7.91 7.19 -30.67
CA PRO A 57 8.26 8.30 -31.55
C PRO A 57 7.63 8.08 -32.94
N ARG A 58 7.21 9.17 -33.59
CA ARG A 58 6.73 9.13 -34.98
C ARG A 58 7.87 8.76 -35.94
N GLY A 59 7.54 8.22 -37.10
CA GLY A 59 8.54 8.03 -38.16
C GLY A 59 9.09 9.37 -38.68
N ARG A 60 10.34 9.36 -39.14
CA ARG A 60 10.95 10.49 -39.87
C ARG A 60 10.24 10.67 -41.21
N ILE A 61 9.84 11.89 -41.53
CA ILE A 61 9.19 12.23 -42.80
C ILE A 61 10.24 12.78 -43.76
N THR A 62 10.35 12.17 -44.94
CA THR A 62 11.25 12.59 -46.01
C THR A 62 10.48 12.97 -47.27
N ASP A 63 10.98 13.97 -48.00
CA ASP A 63 10.50 14.30 -49.35
C ASP A 63 11.02 13.26 -50.39
N ARG A 64 10.53 13.34 -51.63
CA ARG A 64 10.90 12.48 -52.77
C ARG A 64 12.41 12.39 -53.04
N ASN A 65 13.16 13.42 -52.65
CA ASN A 65 14.60 13.50 -52.82
C ASN A 65 15.38 12.93 -51.61
N GLY A 66 14.69 12.37 -50.61
CA GLY A 66 15.30 11.86 -49.38
C GLY A 66 15.63 12.91 -48.33
N ASN A 67 15.31 14.19 -48.59
CA ASN A 67 15.52 15.27 -47.63
C ASN A 67 14.54 15.17 -46.46
N ILE A 68 15.04 15.40 -45.24
CA ILE A 68 14.26 15.32 -44.00
C ILE A 68 13.37 16.56 -43.88
N VAL A 69 12.06 16.37 -43.78
CA VAL A 69 11.07 17.45 -43.62
C VAL A 69 10.59 17.55 -42.18
N ALA A 70 10.46 16.42 -41.49
CA ALA A 70 10.11 16.38 -40.07
C ALA A 70 10.77 15.19 -39.37
N ASP A 71 11.23 15.42 -38.14
CA ASP A 71 11.77 14.41 -37.25
C ASP A 71 11.34 14.70 -35.80
N ASN A 72 11.43 13.71 -34.91
CA ASN A 72 11.15 13.95 -33.48
C ASN A 72 12.41 14.43 -32.76
N LEU A 73 12.21 15.32 -31.79
CA LEU A 73 13.24 15.74 -30.86
C LEU A 73 12.78 15.42 -29.43
N TYR A 74 13.68 14.85 -28.63
CA TYR A 74 13.44 14.66 -27.20
C TYR A 74 13.72 15.98 -26.48
N ILE A 75 12.69 16.53 -25.82
CA ILE A 75 12.79 17.76 -25.02
C ILE A 75 12.39 17.42 -23.58
N ALA A 76 13.18 17.87 -22.62
CA ALA A 76 12.90 17.71 -21.20
C ALA A 76 12.87 19.10 -20.54
N ASP A 77 11.68 19.52 -20.10
CA ASP A 77 11.47 20.78 -19.41
C ASP A 77 11.44 20.56 -17.90
N ILE A 78 12.10 21.44 -17.15
CA ILE A 78 12.13 21.42 -15.69
C ILE A 78 11.43 22.69 -15.19
N THR A 79 10.30 22.53 -14.51
CA THR A 79 9.54 23.65 -13.94
C THR A 79 9.86 23.81 -12.46
N LEU A 80 10.30 25.00 -12.05
CA LEU A 80 10.52 25.34 -10.64
C LEU A 80 9.30 26.09 -10.07
N PRO A 81 8.77 25.69 -8.90
CA PRO A 81 7.76 26.47 -8.20
C PRO A 81 8.37 27.78 -7.66
N ARG A 82 7.59 28.86 -7.69
CA ARG A 82 7.94 30.16 -7.11
C ARG A 82 7.72 30.19 -5.61
#